data_AF-L2F7Y9-F1
#
_entry.id   AF-L2F7Y9-F1
#
_cell.length_a   1.000
_cell.length_b   1.000
_cell.length_c   1.000
_cell.angle_alpha   90.00
_cell.angle_beta   90.00
_cell.angle_gamma   90.00
#
_symmetry.space_group_name_H-M   'P 1'
#
loop_
_entity.id
_entity.type
_entity.pdbx_description
1 polymer ?
#
loop_
_entity_poly.entity_id
_entity_poly.type
_entity_poly.pdbx_seq_one_letter_code
_entity_poly.pdbx_strand_id
1 'polypeptide(L)'
;MIKRTIQPFKLLFIMQGSYFKRLIIPELVLFVFSFIIYYYQTHIAKIPIPITPTVFALLGISLAIFHGFCNNAAYDRFWEGRKLWGALVWQTRNVTRQVLTLQNIDMHEKQRFTRLVIAFTHSLRHQLRDEDNTDSLIRILNKDEQNQFVGQSFAALRLTQAMGEQLGRWLNQDKINALQWQNIDNSIGELAHIQAGCERIYNTPVPFSYFVLLHRTVYLYCFMLPFGLGNVIGWVTPFVVAFVGYTFMALNEIVDEISQPFGVLDNHLPLCMMCDTIETQLAQLSEQVFEKDNTRKVLPKHVIL
;
A
#
# COMPACT_ATOMS: atom_id res chain seq x y z
N MET A 1 6.76 5.65 6.84
CA MET A 1 7.07 6.11 8.21
C MET A 1 7.68 7.50 8.08
N ILE A 2 7.06 8.52 8.66
CA ILE A 2 7.41 9.93 8.44
C ILE A 2 8.74 10.21 9.17
N LYS A 3 9.87 10.18 8.44
CA LYS A 3 11.15 10.78 8.89
C LYS A 3 11.13 12.28 8.64
N ARG A 4 10.15 12.99 9.20
CA ARG A 4 10.11 14.45 9.12
C ARG A 4 10.10 15.05 10.52
N THR A 5 10.96 16.04 10.74
CA THR A 5 10.80 17.04 11.79
C THR A 5 9.75 18.07 11.34
N ILE A 6 8.49 17.66 11.19
CA ILE A 6 7.41 18.64 10.92
C ILE A 6 7.06 19.32 12.23
N GLN A 7 7.03 20.66 12.22
CA GLN A 7 6.48 21.43 13.33
C GLN A 7 5.00 21.05 13.55
N PRO A 8 4.56 20.70 14.76
CA PRO A 8 3.20 20.25 15.05
C PRO A 8 2.11 21.15 14.47
N PHE A 9 2.33 22.46 14.46
CA PHE A 9 1.38 23.43 13.90
C PHE A 9 1.20 23.30 12.38
N LYS A 10 2.28 22.97 11.64
CA LYS A 10 2.18 22.76 10.19
C LYS A 10 1.36 21.52 9.84
N LEU A 11 1.33 20.49 10.71
CA LEU A 11 0.48 19.30 10.49
C LEU A 11 -1.01 19.63 10.42
N LEU A 12 -1.47 20.68 11.10
CA LEU A 12 -2.87 21.11 11.06
C LEU A 12 -3.31 21.61 9.67
N PHE A 13 -2.36 22.07 8.84
CA PHE A 13 -2.63 22.69 7.53
C PHE A 13 -2.06 21.89 6.36
N ILE A 14 -1.48 20.72 6.62
CA ILE A 14 -0.98 19.84 5.56
C ILE A 14 -2.17 19.13 4.92
N MET A 15 -2.54 19.58 3.73
CA MET A 15 -3.43 18.85 2.81
C MET A 15 -2.59 17.90 1.95
N GLN A 16 -1.96 16.89 2.57
CA GLN A 16 -1.28 15.81 1.84
C GLN A 16 -2.13 14.55 1.97
N GLY A 17 -2.49 13.96 0.83
CA GLY A 17 -3.41 12.83 0.75
C GLY A 17 -4.60 13.11 -0.16
N SER A 18 -4.92 12.13 -1.01
CA SER A 18 -6.06 12.17 -1.93
C SER A 18 -7.40 12.27 -1.18
N TYR A 19 -7.48 11.69 0.03
CA TYR A 19 -8.73 11.60 0.80
C TYR A 19 -9.29 12.97 1.23
N PHE A 20 -8.44 13.94 1.59
CA PHE A 20 -8.91 15.29 1.95
C PHE A 20 -9.75 15.93 0.83
N LYS A 21 -9.32 15.79 -0.42
CA LYS A 21 -10.06 16.32 -1.57
C LYS A 21 -11.39 15.59 -1.79
N ARG A 22 -11.44 14.29 -1.48
CA ARG A 22 -12.66 13.47 -1.58
C ARG A 22 -13.70 13.87 -0.53
N LEU A 23 -13.26 14.35 0.63
CA LEU A 23 -14.12 14.71 1.75
C LEU A 23 -14.73 16.13 1.67
N ILE A 24 -14.13 17.05 0.90
CA ILE A 24 -14.63 18.44 0.81
C ILE A 24 -16.10 18.49 0.39
N ILE A 25 -16.50 17.69 -0.61
CA ILE A 25 -17.87 17.71 -1.14
C ILE A 25 -18.86 17.10 -0.13
N PRO A 26 -18.67 15.86 0.39
CA PRO A 26 -19.54 15.31 1.43
C PRO A 26 -19.68 16.21 2.65
N GLU A 27 -18.57 16.82 3.08
CA GLU A 27 -18.53 17.69 4.25
C GLU A 27 -19.30 18.99 4.05
N LEU A 28 -19.17 19.61 2.87
CA LEU A 28 -19.95 20.79 2.50
C LEU A 28 -21.44 20.46 2.45
N VAL A 29 -21.80 19.33 1.84
CA VAL A 29 -23.20 18.86 1.78
C VAL A 29 -23.75 18.65 3.19
N LEU A 30 -22.98 18.02 4.08
CA LEU A 30 -23.35 17.82 5.48
C LEU A 30 -23.54 19.14 6.22
N PHE A 31 -22.64 20.11 6.02
CA PHE A 31 -22.73 21.43 6.64
C PHE A 31 -24.00 22.18 6.20
N VAL A 32 -24.26 22.24 4.89
CA VAL A 32 -25.46 22.90 4.32
C VAL A 32 -26.72 22.19 4.80
N PHE A 33 -26.74 20.85 4.77
CA PHE A 33 -27.86 20.07 5.27
C PHE A 33 -28.12 20.34 6.76
N SER A 34 -27.08 20.35 7.58
CA SER A 34 -27.17 20.64 9.01
C SER A 34 -27.72 22.06 9.27
N PHE A 35 -27.31 23.04 8.47
CA PHE A 35 -27.87 24.40 8.54
C PHE A 35 -29.36 24.42 8.18
N ILE A 36 -29.77 23.70 7.13
CA ILE A 36 -31.18 23.59 6.72
C ILE A 36 -32.02 22.97 7.87
N ILE A 37 -31.53 21.90 8.49
CA ILE A 37 -32.23 21.25 9.61
C ILE A 37 -32.34 22.18 10.81
N TYR A 38 -31.26 22.86 11.19
CA TYR A 38 -31.29 23.88 12.24
C TYR A 38 -32.33 24.97 11.94
N TYR A 39 -32.32 25.54 10.73
CA TYR A 39 -33.25 26.59 10.34
C TYR A 39 -34.70 26.11 10.36
N TYR A 40 -34.95 24.91 9.82
CA TYR A 40 -36.26 24.29 9.84
C TYR A 40 -36.77 24.07 11.27
N GLN A 41 -35.97 23.48 12.15
CA GLN A 41 -36.36 23.21 13.53
C GLN A 41 -36.61 24.50 14.34
N THR A 42 -35.84 25.57 14.09
CA THR A 42 -35.93 26.82 14.85
C THR A 42 -37.04 27.75 14.38
N HIS A 43 -37.27 27.83 13.06
CA HIS A 43 -38.13 28.87 12.48
C HIS A 43 -39.42 28.33 11.84
N ILE A 44 -39.46 27.05 11.45
CA ILE A 44 -40.59 26.48 10.68
C ILE A 44 -41.36 25.45 11.49
N ALA A 45 -40.64 24.57 12.20
CA ALA A 45 -41.24 23.46 12.95
C ALA A 45 -42.01 23.99 14.17
N LYS A 46 -43.32 23.71 14.22
CA LYS A 46 -44.18 24.05 15.37
C LYS A 46 -44.07 23.03 16.51
N ILE A 47 -43.70 21.80 16.17
CA ILE A 47 -43.48 20.71 17.12
C ILE A 47 -42.03 20.25 16.93
N PRO A 48 -41.20 20.24 17.99
CA PRO A 48 -39.84 19.77 17.88
C PRO A 48 -39.83 18.28 17.54
N ILE A 49 -38.91 17.87 16.66
CA ILE A 49 -38.68 16.46 16.36
C ILE A 49 -38.14 15.81 17.65
N PRO A 50 -38.79 14.76 18.20
CA PRO A 50 -38.48 14.24 19.53
C PRO A 50 -37.26 13.30 19.52
N ILE A 51 -36.15 13.77 18.94
CA ILE A 51 -34.89 13.02 18.91
C ILE A 51 -33.93 13.67 19.91
N THR A 52 -33.54 12.90 20.93
CA THR A 52 -32.62 13.38 21.96
C THR A 52 -31.15 13.16 21.57
N PRO A 53 -30.23 14.08 21.94
CA PRO A 53 -28.79 13.92 21.70
C PRO A 53 -28.21 12.63 22.28
N THR A 54 -28.79 12.10 23.35
CA THR A 54 -28.28 10.91 24.07
C THR A 54 -28.24 9.66 23.19
N VAL A 55 -29.19 9.51 22.27
CA VAL A 55 -29.19 8.38 21.32
C VAL A 55 -27.96 8.45 20.40
N PHE A 56 -27.57 9.65 19.98
CA PHE A 56 -26.39 9.86 19.14
C PHE A 56 -25.07 9.70 19.89
N ALA A 57 -25.04 9.95 21.20
CA ALA A 57 -23.86 9.64 22.01
C ALA A 57 -23.61 8.12 22.02
N LEU A 58 -24.66 7.31 22.25
CA LEU A 58 -24.56 5.85 22.22
C LEU A 58 -24.13 5.32 20.84
N LEU A 59 -24.78 5.80 19.77
CA LEU A 59 -24.43 5.43 18.39
C LEU A 59 -23.00 5.85 18.03
N GLY A 60 -22.58 7.05 18.43
CA GLY A 60 -21.23 7.56 18.18
C GLY A 60 -20.16 6.72 18.87
N ILE A 61 -20.38 6.31 20.12
CA ILE A 61 -19.47 5.42 20.85
C ILE A 61 -19.39 4.05 20.17
N SER A 62 -20.53 3.47 19.78
CA SER A 62 -20.57 2.19 19.07
C SER A 62 -19.82 2.25 17.73
N LEU A 63 -20.01 3.32 16.96
CA LEU A 63 -19.31 3.55 15.69
C LEU A 63 -17.81 3.74 15.90
N ALA A 64 -17.39 4.46 16.93
CA ALA A 64 -15.98 4.66 17.24
C ALA A 64 -15.29 3.33 17.59
N ILE A 65 -15.93 2.48 18.39
CA ILE A 65 -15.42 1.15 18.73
C ILE A 65 -15.31 0.27 17.48
N PHE A 66 -16.35 0.24 16.64
CA PHE A 66 -16.37 -0.57 15.43
C PHE A 66 -15.31 -0.12 14.40
N HIS A 67 -15.13 1.20 14.25
CA HIS A 67 -14.02 1.76 13.47
C HIS A 67 -12.66 1.34 14.02
N GLY A 68 -12.47 1.34 15.34
CA GLY A 68 -11.23 0.90 15.97
C GLY A 68 -10.83 -0.52 15.55
N PHE A 69 -11.79 -1.45 15.53
CA PHE A 69 -11.55 -2.82 15.05
C PHE A 69 -11.16 -2.89 13.57
N CYS A 70 -11.87 -2.15 12.71
CA CYS A 70 -11.58 -2.12 11.28
C CYS A 70 -10.23 -1.47 10.99
N ASN A 71 -9.89 -0.41 11.72
CA ASN A 71 -8.59 0.25 11.64
C ASN A 71 -7.45 -0.69 12.04
N ASN A 72 -7.61 -1.46 13.11
CA ASN A 72 -6.59 -2.44 13.51
C ASN A 72 -6.39 -3.50 12.41
N ALA A 73 -7.47 -4.05 11.84
CA ALA A 73 -7.38 -5.02 10.76
C ALA A 73 -6.70 -4.44 9.50
N ALA A 74 -7.04 -3.21 9.11
CA ALA A 74 -6.40 -2.52 7.99
C ALA A 74 -4.91 -2.23 8.28
N TYR A 75 -4.59 -1.78 9.49
CA TYR A 75 -3.22 -1.50 9.91
C TYR A 75 -2.34 -2.75 9.92
N ASP A 76 -2.83 -3.88 10.46
CA ASP A 76 -2.10 -5.14 10.49
C ASP A 76 -1.76 -5.62 9.08
N ARG A 77 -2.71 -5.49 8.15
CA ARG A 77 -2.51 -5.79 6.72
C ARG A 77 -1.45 -4.88 6.09
N PHE A 78 -1.51 -3.57 6.36
CA PHE A 78 -0.49 -2.63 5.88
C PHE A 78 0.90 -2.95 6.43
N TRP A 79 0.97 -3.22 7.72
CA TRP A 79 2.21 -3.55 8.41
C TRP A 79 2.81 -4.87 7.90
N GLU A 80 1.97 -5.87 7.64
CA GLU A 80 2.39 -7.12 7.02
C GLU A 80 3.01 -6.89 5.64
N GLY A 81 2.35 -6.11 4.77
CA GLY A 81 2.91 -5.73 3.47
C GLY A 81 4.25 -5.02 3.61
N ARG A 82 4.39 -4.10 4.57
CA ARG A 82 5.64 -3.39 4.84
C ARG A 82 6.76 -4.33 5.31
N LYS A 83 6.44 -5.32 6.14
CA LYS A 83 7.39 -6.34 6.61
C LYS A 83 7.87 -7.21 5.45
N LEU A 84 6.95 -7.70 4.60
CA LEU A 84 7.28 -8.52 3.44
C LEU A 84 8.20 -7.79 2.46
N TRP A 85 7.92 -6.54 2.12
CA TRP A 85 8.80 -5.74 1.27
C TRP A 85 10.11 -5.36 1.95
N GLY A 86 10.14 -5.24 3.28
CA GLY A 86 11.39 -5.10 4.04
C GLY A 86 12.25 -6.37 3.96
N ALA A 87 11.63 -7.54 4.11
CA ALA A 87 12.28 -8.83 3.93
C ALA A 87 12.78 -9.01 2.49
N LEU A 88 12.03 -8.53 1.48
CA LEU A 88 12.45 -8.57 0.08
C LEU A 88 13.76 -7.81 -0.15
N VAL A 89 13.89 -6.60 0.41
CA VAL A 89 15.12 -5.81 0.32
C VAL A 89 16.30 -6.56 0.93
N TRP A 90 16.12 -7.21 2.08
CA TRP A 90 17.17 -8.00 2.70
C TRP A 90 17.51 -9.24 1.86
N GLN A 91 16.49 -9.96 1.40
CA GLN A 91 16.65 -11.24 0.73
C GLN A 91 17.29 -11.12 -0.65
N THR A 92 16.88 -10.11 -1.44
CA THR A 92 17.49 -9.78 -2.73
C THR A 92 18.98 -9.47 -2.61
N ARG A 93 19.39 -8.75 -1.55
CA ARG A 93 20.81 -8.51 -1.23
C ARG A 93 21.53 -9.79 -0.79
N ASN A 94 20.90 -10.61 0.05
CA ASN A 94 21.52 -11.82 0.56
C ASN A 94 21.80 -12.83 -0.55
N VAL A 95 20.81 -13.14 -1.40
CA VAL A 95 20.98 -14.09 -2.52
C VAL A 95 22.01 -13.57 -3.53
N THR A 96 21.98 -12.26 -3.84
CA THR A 96 22.95 -11.65 -4.76
C THR A 96 24.36 -11.73 -4.19
N ARG A 97 24.56 -11.44 -2.89
CA ARG A 97 25.85 -11.59 -2.23
C ARG A 97 26.36 -13.04 -2.31
N GLN A 98 25.52 -14.03 -1.99
CA GLN A 98 25.91 -15.44 -2.08
C GLN A 98 26.42 -15.79 -3.48
N VAL A 99 25.67 -15.42 -4.52
CA VAL A 99 26.01 -15.69 -5.92
C VAL A 99 27.29 -14.97 -6.36
N LEU A 100 27.45 -13.69 -6.04
CA LEU A 100 28.62 -12.91 -6.44
C LEU A 100 29.92 -13.45 -5.81
N THR A 101 29.84 -14.04 -4.61
CA THR A 101 30.99 -14.62 -3.92
C THR A 101 31.42 -16.01 -4.42
N LEU A 102 30.66 -16.65 -5.32
CA LEU A 102 31.04 -17.95 -5.89
C LEU A 102 32.26 -17.80 -6.80
N GLN A 103 33.36 -18.48 -6.50
CA GLN A 103 34.62 -18.29 -7.24
C GLN A 103 34.62 -18.95 -8.62
N ASN A 104 33.95 -20.09 -8.76
CA ASN A 104 33.95 -20.90 -9.99
C ASN A 104 32.88 -20.47 -11.02
N ILE A 105 32.22 -19.34 -10.79
CA ILE A 105 31.17 -18.81 -11.68
C ILE A 105 31.68 -17.54 -12.34
N ASP A 106 31.58 -17.50 -13.66
CA ASP A 106 31.96 -16.33 -14.45
C ASP A 106 31.09 -15.12 -14.11
N MET A 107 31.68 -13.92 -14.20
CA MET A 107 30.96 -12.68 -13.90
C MET A 107 29.70 -12.53 -14.75
N HIS A 108 29.72 -12.95 -16.03
CA HIS A 108 28.55 -12.87 -16.90
C HIS A 108 27.37 -13.72 -16.39
N GLU A 109 27.62 -14.91 -15.85
CA GLU A 109 26.56 -15.77 -15.29
C GLU A 109 26.03 -15.20 -13.97
N LYS A 110 26.90 -14.60 -13.14
CA LYS A 110 26.50 -13.89 -11.92
C LYS A 110 25.62 -12.68 -12.24
N GLN A 111 26.03 -11.85 -13.20
CA GLN A 111 25.26 -10.70 -13.69
C GLN A 111 23.90 -11.14 -14.24
N ARG A 112 23.85 -12.25 -14.97
CA ARG A 112 22.58 -12.85 -15.42
C ARG A 112 21.66 -13.16 -14.23
N PHE A 113 22.17 -13.85 -13.22
CA PHE A 113 21.39 -14.17 -12.03
C PHE A 113 20.90 -12.89 -11.33
N THR A 114 21.77 -11.88 -11.18
CA THR A 114 21.41 -10.59 -10.60
C THR A 114 20.31 -9.88 -11.40
N ARG A 115 20.34 -9.92 -12.75
CA ARG A 115 19.25 -9.40 -13.59
C ARG A 115 17.91 -10.09 -13.30
N LEU A 116 17.90 -11.42 -13.11
CA LEU A 116 16.68 -12.15 -12.75
C LEU A 116 16.12 -11.67 -11.41
N VAL A 117 16.97 -11.41 -10.40
CA VAL A 117 16.56 -10.92 -9.08
C VAL A 117 15.96 -9.51 -9.15
N ILE A 118 16.57 -8.63 -9.95
CA ILE A 118 16.06 -7.28 -10.19
C ILE A 118 14.72 -7.35 -10.96
N ALA A 119 14.66 -8.15 -12.03
CA ALA A 119 13.45 -8.35 -12.83
C ALA A 119 12.30 -8.93 -12.00
N PHE A 120 12.60 -9.84 -11.06
CA PHE A 120 11.64 -10.39 -10.11
C PHE A 120 11.04 -9.29 -9.23
N THR A 121 11.88 -8.41 -8.69
CA THR A 121 11.47 -7.31 -7.81
C THR A 121 10.50 -6.37 -8.52
N HIS A 122 10.82 -5.97 -9.76
CA HIS A 122 9.94 -5.11 -10.57
C HIS A 122 8.67 -5.84 -11.02
N SER A 123 8.77 -7.11 -11.39
CA SER A 123 7.60 -7.91 -11.77
C SER A 123 6.63 -8.08 -10.62
N LEU A 124 7.13 -8.28 -9.39
CA LEU A 124 6.29 -8.36 -8.20
C LEU A 124 5.58 -7.04 -7.92
N ARG A 125 6.27 -5.90 -8.04
CA ARG A 125 5.63 -4.56 -7.93
C ARG A 125 4.47 -4.42 -8.92
N HIS A 126 4.74 -4.69 -10.19
CA HIS A 126 3.77 -4.53 -11.27
C HIS A 126 2.56 -5.46 -11.08
N GLN A 127 2.81 -6.72 -10.69
CA GLN A 127 1.76 -7.68 -10.38
C GLN A 127 0.86 -7.22 -9.23
N LEU A 128 1.40 -6.62 -8.16
CA LEU A 128 0.61 -6.12 -7.03
C LEU A 128 -0.16 -4.81 -7.33
N ARG A 129 0.00 -4.28 -8.55
CA ARG A 129 -0.64 -3.04 -9.02
C ARG A 129 -1.45 -3.23 -10.30
N ASP A 130 -1.50 -4.44 -10.83
CA ASP A 130 -2.07 -4.74 -12.14
C ASP A 130 -1.48 -3.86 -13.26
N GLU A 131 -0.19 -3.53 -13.15
CA GLU A 131 0.57 -2.74 -14.12
C GLU A 131 1.29 -3.68 -15.12
N ASP A 132 1.50 -3.21 -16.35
CA ASP A 132 2.31 -3.93 -17.34
C ASP A 132 3.80 -3.86 -16.99
N ASN A 133 4.47 -5.02 -16.95
CA ASN A 133 5.88 -5.13 -16.63
C ASN A 133 6.81 -5.16 -17.85
N THR A 134 6.26 -5.12 -19.07
CA THR A 134 6.98 -5.26 -20.35
C THR A 134 8.19 -4.32 -20.45
N ASP A 135 8.01 -3.01 -20.26
CA ASP A 135 9.08 -2.02 -20.37
C ASP A 135 10.21 -2.25 -19.35
N SER A 136 9.83 -2.61 -18.12
CA SER A 136 10.79 -2.91 -17.05
C SER A 136 11.61 -4.16 -17.39
N LEU A 137 10.96 -5.22 -17.88
CA LEU A 137 11.64 -6.47 -18.24
C LEU A 137 12.55 -6.29 -19.45
N ILE A 138 12.13 -5.57 -20.49
CA ILE A 138 12.96 -5.29 -21.68
C ILE A 138 14.23 -4.52 -21.29
N ARG A 139 14.11 -3.56 -20.36
CA ARG A 139 15.24 -2.76 -19.87
C ARG A 139 16.25 -3.57 -19.07
N ILE A 140 15.79 -4.55 -18.30
CA ILE A 140 16.64 -5.28 -17.34
C ILE A 140 17.21 -6.56 -17.96
N LEU A 141 16.42 -7.30 -18.73
CA LEU A 141 16.75 -8.63 -19.23
C LEU A 141 17.45 -8.60 -20.59
N ASN A 142 18.23 -9.65 -20.89
CA ASN A 142 18.82 -9.83 -22.22
C ASN A 142 17.76 -10.30 -23.24
N LYS A 143 18.03 -10.15 -24.54
CA LYS A 143 17.09 -10.53 -25.63
C LYS A 143 16.52 -11.95 -25.51
N ASP A 144 17.37 -12.94 -25.18
CA ASP A 144 16.91 -14.34 -25.04
C ASP A 144 15.95 -14.51 -23.87
N GLU A 145 16.20 -13.80 -22.77
CA GLU A 145 15.38 -13.81 -21.57
C GLU A 145 14.07 -13.03 -21.79
N GLN A 146 14.12 -11.94 -22.56
CA GLN A 146 12.94 -11.17 -22.92
C GLN A 146 11.91 -12.07 -23.63
N ASN A 147 12.35 -12.88 -24.60
CA ASN A 147 11.48 -13.84 -25.29
C ASN A 147 10.82 -14.86 -24.35
N GLN A 148 11.45 -15.16 -23.21
CA GLN A 148 10.95 -16.12 -22.23
C GLN A 148 9.97 -15.51 -21.22
N PHE A 149 10.16 -14.24 -20.83
CA PHE A 149 9.44 -13.65 -19.70
C PHE A 149 8.50 -12.49 -20.07
N VAL A 150 8.79 -11.74 -21.13
CA VAL A 150 7.98 -10.57 -21.53
C VAL A 150 6.63 -11.02 -22.07
N GLY A 151 5.56 -10.35 -21.63
CA GLY A 151 4.18 -10.65 -22.05
C GLY A 151 3.59 -11.93 -21.47
N GLN A 152 4.25 -12.56 -20.50
CA GLN A 152 3.83 -13.84 -19.93
C GLN A 152 3.18 -13.65 -18.55
N SER A 153 2.06 -14.34 -18.27
CA SER A 153 1.33 -14.26 -16.98
C SER A 153 2.11 -14.87 -15.81
N PHE A 154 2.17 -14.26 -14.63
CA PHE A 154 2.98 -14.75 -13.48
C PHE A 154 4.51 -14.68 -13.69
N ALA A 155 4.98 -13.58 -14.30
CA ALA A 155 6.40 -13.38 -14.58
C ALA A 155 7.29 -13.52 -13.33
N ALA A 156 6.87 -13.00 -12.17
CA ALA A 156 7.64 -13.12 -10.92
C ALA A 156 7.92 -14.59 -10.54
N LEU A 157 6.90 -15.45 -10.61
CA LEU A 157 7.03 -16.88 -10.32
C LEU A 157 7.96 -17.59 -11.33
N ARG A 158 7.86 -17.26 -12.62
CA ARG A 158 8.77 -17.85 -13.62
C ARG A 158 10.20 -17.38 -13.46
N LEU A 159 10.43 -16.16 -12.98
CA LEU A 159 11.78 -15.65 -12.71
C LEU A 159 12.44 -16.39 -11.55
N THR A 160 11.70 -16.73 -10.48
CA THR A 160 12.26 -17.57 -9.40
C THR A 160 12.54 -18.99 -9.87
N GLN A 161 11.69 -19.57 -10.72
CA GLN A 161 11.98 -20.85 -11.37
C GLN A 161 13.27 -20.79 -12.20
N ALA A 162 13.44 -19.74 -13.01
CA ALA A 162 14.63 -19.56 -13.85
C ALA A 162 15.93 -19.40 -13.03
N MET A 163 15.85 -18.81 -11.84
CA MET A 163 16.96 -18.78 -10.88
C MET A 163 17.32 -20.19 -10.41
N GLY A 164 16.32 -20.99 -10.03
CA GLY A 164 16.51 -22.39 -9.60
C GLY A 164 17.11 -23.27 -10.70
N GLU A 165 16.62 -23.12 -11.95
CA GLU A 165 17.19 -23.83 -13.12
C GLU A 165 18.65 -23.44 -13.36
N GLN A 166 19.01 -22.17 -13.18
CA GLN A 166 20.40 -21.73 -13.28
C GLN A 166 21.28 -22.35 -12.20
N LEU A 167 20.80 -22.45 -10.94
CA LEU A 167 21.51 -23.17 -9.88
C LEU A 167 21.69 -24.65 -10.21
N GLY A 168 20.64 -25.31 -10.74
CA GLY A 168 20.72 -26.71 -11.16
C GLY A 168 21.76 -26.94 -12.25
N ARG A 169 21.87 -26.01 -13.22
CA ARG A 169 22.95 -26.06 -14.23
C ARG A 169 24.33 -25.93 -13.62
N TRP A 170 24.53 -25.00 -12.68
CA TRP A 170 25.81 -24.84 -12.00
C TRP A 170 26.20 -26.08 -11.18
N LEU A 171 25.23 -26.75 -10.56
CA LEU A 171 25.46 -28.00 -9.83
C LEU A 171 25.86 -29.13 -10.79
N ASN A 172 25.12 -29.30 -11.90
CA ASN A 172 25.41 -30.35 -12.89
C ASN A 172 26.74 -30.15 -13.63
N GLN A 173 27.27 -28.93 -13.64
CA GLN A 173 28.56 -28.57 -14.22
C GLN A 173 29.70 -28.58 -13.19
N ASP A 174 29.45 -29.07 -11.97
CA ASP A 174 30.40 -29.06 -10.85
C ASP A 174 30.97 -27.67 -10.50
N LYS A 175 30.29 -26.60 -10.90
CA LYS A 175 30.70 -25.22 -10.58
C LYS A 175 30.39 -24.87 -9.12
N ILE A 176 29.36 -25.47 -8.54
CA ILE A 176 29.00 -25.36 -7.12
C ILE A 176 28.77 -26.74 -6.52
N ASN A 177 28.93 -26.86 -5.20
CA ASN A 177 28.60 -28.10 -4.48
C ASN A 177 27.16 -28.10 -3.94
N ALA A 178 26.71 -29.26 -3.46
CA ALA A 178 25.35 -29.44 -2.95
C ALA A 178 24.98 -28.50 -1.77
N LEU A 179 25.93 -28.18 -0.88
CA LEU A 179 25.69 -27.26 0.24
C LEU A 179 25.52 -25.82 -0.24
N GLN A 180 26.34 -25.38 -1.20
CA GLN A 180 26.19 -24.07 -1.85
C GLN A 180 24.86 -23.98 -2.58
N TRP A 181 24.50 -25.02 -3.33
CA TRP A 181 23.21 -25.11 -4.02
C TRP A 181 22.04 -24.97 -3.03
N GLN A 182 22.01 -25.79 -1.97
CA GLN A 182 20.93 -25.77 -0.98
C GLN A 182 20.80 -24.40 -0.28
N ASN A 183 21.91 -23.76 0.07
CA ASN A 183 21.89 -22.46 0.74
C ASN A 183 21.35 -21.33 -0.14
N ILE A 184 21.64 -21.36 -1.44
CA ILE A 184 21.13 -20.37 -2.39
C ILE A 184 19.68 -20.71 -2.77
N ASP A 185 19.35 -21.98 -2.93
CA ASP A 185 17.98 -22.43 -3.22
C ASP A 185 17.01 -22.08 -2.08
N ASN A 186 17.40 -22.29 -0.82
CA ASN A 186 16.66 -21.79 0.34
C ASN A 186 16.44 -20.27 0.25
N SER A 187 17.45 -19.54 -0.24
CA SER A 187 17.35 -18.09 -0.40
C SER A 187 16.40 -17.69 -1.54
N ILE A 188 16.31 -18.47 -2.61
CA ILE A 188 15.28 -18.29 -3.65
C ILE A 188 13.90 -18.66 -3.09
N GLY A 189 13.81 -19.72 -2.28
CA GLY A 189 12.59 -20.13 -1.58
C GLY A 189 12.00 -19.02 -0.73
N GLU A 190 12.84 -18.25 -0.02
CA GLU A 190 12.39 -17.07 0.74
C GLU A 190 11.83 -15.96 -0.17
N LEU A 191 12.38 -15.76 -1.37
CA LEU A 191 11.79 -14.82 -2.35
C LEU A 191 10.39 -15.29 -2.77
N ALA A 192 10.22 -16.59 -3.03
CA ALA A 192 8.92 -17.17 -3.37
C ALA A 192 7.93 -17.07 -2.19
N HIS A 193 8.38 -17.29 -0.95
CA HIS A 193 7.56 -17.10 0.24
C HIS A 193 7.08 -15.65 0.40
N ILE A 194 7.97 -14.68 0.15
CA ILE A 194 7.60 -13.25 0.15
C ILE A 194 6.58 -12.94 -0.95
N GLN A 195 6.77 -13.45 -2.17
CA GLN A 195 5.80 -13.30 -3.26
C GLN A 195 4.43 -13.84 -2.85
N ALA A 196 4.37 -15.08 -2.35
CA ALA A 196 3.11 -15.71 -1.93
C ALA A 196 2.45 -14.91 -0.78
N GLY A 197 3.24 -14.38 0.16
CA GLY A 197 2.74 -13.50 1.21
C GLY A 197 2.10 -12.22 0.66
N CYS A 198 2.76 -11.57 -0.31
CA CYS A 198 2.22 -10.39 -0.98
C CYS A 198 0.95 -10.70 -1.78
N GLU A 199 0.92 -11.82 -2.51
CA GLU A 199 -0.26 -12.30 -3.24
C GLU A 199 -1.41 -12.63 -2.29
N ARG A 200 -1.16 -13.25 -1.14
CA ARG A 200 -2.19 -13.50 -0.12
C ARG A 200 -2.79 -12.20 0.37
N ILE A 201 -1.96 -11.20 0.67
CA ILE A 201 -2.46 -9.87 1.06
C ILE A 201 -3.30 -9.33 -0.09
N TYR A 202 -2.74 -9.17 -1.28
CA TYR A 202 -3.42 -8.57 -2.43
C TYR A 202 -4.78 -9.26 -2.74
N ASN A 203 -4.81 -10.59 -2.82
CA ASN A 203 -6.00 -11.36 -3.20
C ASN A 203 -7.00 -11.63 -2.07
N THR A 204 -6.61 -11.49 -0.80
CA THR A 204 -7.49 -11.73 0.36
C THR A 204 -7.77 -10.41 1.09
N PRO A 205 -8.61 -9.50 0.54
CA PRO A 205 -8.94 -8.24 1.20
C PRO A 205 -9.77 -8.45 2.48
N VAL A 206 -9.81 -7.43 3.34
CA VAL A 206 -10.77 -7.38 4.45
C VAL A 206 -12.18 -7.51 3.87
N PRO A 207 -13.10 -8.29 4.48
CA PRO A 207 -14.37 -8.59 3.84
C PRO A 207 -15.14 -7.30 3.51
N PHE A 208 -15.57 -7.19 2.26
CA PHE A 208 -16.21 -5.98 1.72
C PHE A 208 -17.44 -5.53 2.53
N SER A 209 -18.14 -6.47 3.18
CA SER A 209 -19.26 -6.19 4.08
C SER A 209 -18.91 -5.23 5.22
N TYR A 210 -17.69 -5.26 5.74
CA TYR A 210 -17.23 -4.34 6.79
C TYR A 210 -17.21 -2.89 6.28
N PHE A 211 -16.63 -2.66 5.10
CA PHE A 211 -16.57 -1.33 4.48
C PHE A 211 -17.96 -0.81 4.14
N VAL A 212 -18.83 -1.65 3.59
CA VAL A 212 -20.21 -1.28 3.29
C VAL A 212 -20.97 -0.88 4.56
N LEU A 213 -20.83 -1.66 5.63
CA LEU A 213 -21.48 -1.37 6.90
C LEU A 213 -20.97 -0.06 7.50
N LEU A 214 -19.64 0.12 7.57
CA LEU A 214 -19.03 1.35 8.08
C LEU A 214 -19.48 2.56 7.29
N HIS A 215 -19.31 2.54 5.97
CA HIS A 215 -19.67 3.66 5.12
C HIS A 215 -21.15 4.04 5.27
N ARG A 216 -22.06 3.06 5.26
CA ARG A 216 -23.51 3.33 5.42
C ARG A 216 -23.84 3.91 6.79
N THR A 217 -23.30 3.31 7.85
CA THR A 217 -23.65 3.69 9.23
C THR A 217 -23.03 5.02 9.64
N VAL A 218 -21.81 5.34 9.18
CA VAL A 218 -21.16 6.64 9.37
C VAL A 218 -21.97 7.74 8.70
N TYR A 219 -22.30 7.59 7.41
CA TYR A 219 -23.06 8.62 6.70
C TYR A 219 -24.46 8.77 7.29
N LEU A 220 -25.15 7.67 7.58
CA LEU A 220 -26.46 7.72 8.24
C LEU A 220 -26.38 8.46 9.58
N TYR A 221 -25.37 8.16 10.40
CA TYR A 221 -25.15 8.82 11.67
C TYR A 221 -24.91 10.33 11.50
N CYS A 222 -24.01 10.73 10.61
CA CYS A 222 -23.69 12.14 10.36
C CYS A 222 -24.92 12.93 9.88
N PHE A 223 -25.71 12.38 8.96
CA PHE A 223 -26.93 13.03 8.46
C PHE A 223 -28.08 13.00 9.47
N MET A 224 -28.11 12.06 10.42
CA MET A 224 -29.10 12.06 11.50
C MET A 224 -28.73 12.98 12.66
N LEU A 225 -27.45 13.20 12.92
CA LEU A 225 -26.94 14.03 14.01
C LEU A 225 -27.55 15.46 14.10
N PRO A 226 -27.73 16.24 13.02
CA PRO A 226 -28.30 17.58 13.11
C PRO A 226 -29.74 17.59 13.66
N PHE A 227 -30.49 16.49 13.51
CA PHE A 227 -31.85 16.41 14.04
C PHE A 227 -31.88 16.39 15.57
N GLY A 228 -30.87 15.81 16.22
CA GLY A 228 -30.77 15.80 17.69
C GLY A 228 -30.15 17.06 18.27
N LEU A 229 -29.27 17.73 17.52
CA LEU A 229 -28.51 18.88 18.01
C LEU A 229 -29.17 20.23 17.69
N GLY A 230 -29.94 20.34 16.60
CA GLY A 230 -30.49 21.60 16.07
C GLY A 230 -31.19 22.47 17.13
N ASN A 231 -32.08 21.86 17.92
CA ASN A 231 -32.83 22.55 18.98
C ASN A 231 -32.05 22.73 20.30
N VAL A 232 -30.94 22.02 20.49
CA VAL A 232 -30.18 22.00 21.75
C VAL A 232 -29.08 23.05 21.74
N ILE A 233 -28.33 23.15 20.63
CA ILE A 233 -27.18 24.06 20.50
C ILE A 233 -27.40 25.14 19.42
N GLY A 234 -28.56 25.14 18.74
CA GLY A 234 -28.97 26.22 17.84
C GLY A 234 -28.04 26.38 16.64
N TRP A 235 -27.68 27.63 16.33
CA TRP A 235 -26.89 28.01 15.15
C TRP A 235 -25.49 27.39 15.10
N VAL A 236 -25.00 26.87 16.23
CA VAL A 236 -23.69 26.19 16.32
C VAL A 236 -23.74 24.77 15.74
N THR A 237 -24.94 24.19 15.56
CA THR A 237 -25.17 22.84 15.03
C THR A 237 -24.38 22.50 13.76
N PRO A 238 -24.42 23.29 12.66
CA PRO A 238 -23.66 22.98 11.45
C PRO A 238 -22.15 22.84 11.67
N PHE A 239 -21.55 23.63 12.57
CA PHE A 239 -20.12 23.55 12.86
C PHE A 239 -19.75 22.29 13.66
N VAL A 240 -20.58 21.93 14.65
CA VAL A 240 -20.35 20.72 15.46
C VAL A 240 -20.60 19.46 14.64
N VAL A 241 -21.67 19.43 13.84
CA VAL A 241 -21.98 18.31 12.96
C VAL A 241 -20.89 18.13 11.91
N ALA A 242 -20.37 19.22 11.34
CA ALA A 242 -19.23 19.17 10.43
C ALA A 242 -17.99 18.59 11.13
N PHE A 243 -17.60 19.13 12.29
CA PHE A 243 -16.44 18.62 13.03
C PHE A 243 -16.53 17.11 13.34
N VAL A 244 -17.70 16.64 13.79
CA VAL A 244 -17.94 15.21 14.05
C VAL A 244 -17.98 14.41 12.74
N GLY A 245 -18.62 14.95 11.70
CA GLY A 245 -18.69 14.37 10.36
C GLY A 245 -17.32 14.14 9.76
N TYR A 246 -16.50 15.18 9.69
CA TYR A 246 -15.11 15.11 9.29
C TYR A 246 -14.34 14.04 10.07
N THR A 247 -14.50 13.96 11.40
CA THR A 247 -13.78 12.98 12.22
C THR A 247 -14.10 11.54 11.80
N PHE A 248 -15.39 11.18 11.66
CA PHE A 248 -15.78 9.83 11.30
C PHE A 248 -15.57 9.51 9.82
N MET A 249 -15.84 10.45 8.92
CA MET A 249 -15.64 10.26 7.47
C MET A 249 -14.16 10.19 7.12
N ALA A 250 -13.31 11.04 7.72
CA ALA A 250 -11.87 10.98 7.52
C ALA A 250 -11.28 9.68 8.05
N LEU A 251 -11.72 9.21 9.22
CA LEU A 251 -11.30 7.92 9.74
C LEU A 251 -11.70 6.78 8.79
N ASN A 252 -12.92 6.80 8.25
CA ASN A 252 -13.38 5.79 7.28
C ASN A 252 -12.50 5.77 6.02
N GLU A 253 -12.15 6.94 5.46
CA GLU A 253 -11.25 7.03 4.30
C GLU A 253 -9.83 6.56 4.62
N ILE A 254 -9.30 6.87 5.80
CA ILE A 254 -7.98 6.42 6.24
C ILE A 254 -7.94 4.88 6.34
N VAL A 255 -8.99 4.27 6.90
CA VAL A 255 -9.10 2.80 7.00
C VAL A 255 -9.12 2.18 5.60
N ASP A 256 -9.86 2.75 4.65
CA ASP A 256 -9.89 2.28 3.27
C ASP A 256 -8.50 2.39 2.60
N GLU A 257 -7.84 3.55 2.70
CA GLU A 257 -6.52 3.77 2.11
C GLU A 257 -5.45 2.84 2.71
N ILE A 258 -5.39 2.70 4.05
CA ILE A 258 -4.41 1.82 4.71
C ILE A 258 -4.66 0.35 4.37
N SER A 259 -5.92 -0.05 4.10
CA SER A 259 -6.24 -1.43 3.73
C SER A 259 -5.64 -1.86 2.38
N GLN A 260 -5.14 -0.92 1.57
CA GLN A 260 -4.56 -1.18 0.24
C GLN A 260 -3.05 -0.84 0.20
N PRO A 261 -2.17 -1.63 0.86
CA PRO A 261 -0.76 -1.25 1.00
C PRO A 261 0.02 -1.09 -0.30
N PHE A 262 -0.36 -1.78 -1.37
CA PHE A 262 0.44 -1.88 -2.60
C PHE A 262 0.03 -0.89 -3.71
N GLY A 263 -0.99 -0.06 -3.49
CA GLY A 263 -1.46 0.84 -4.53
C GLY A 263 -0.49 2.00 -4.84
N VAL A 264 -1.04 3.04 -5.46
CA VAL A 264 -0.26 4.17 -6.01
C VAL A 264 -0.45 5.52 -5.28
N LEU A 265 -1.27 5.56 -4.22
CA LEU A 265 -1.51 6.76 -3.44
C LEU A 265 -0.31 7.11 -2.54
N ASP A 266 -0.26 8.36 -2.08
CA ASP A 266 0.85 8.92 -1.32
C ASP A 266 1.13 8.17 0.00
N ASN A 267 0.11 7.59 0.63
CA ASN A 267 0.25 6.87 1.90
C ASN A 267 0.47 5.36 1.73
N HIS A 268 0.40 4.85 0.50
CA HIS A 268 0.72 3.46 0.21
C HIS A 268 2.23 3.21 0.32
N LEU A 269 2.63 1.94 0.25
CA LEU A 269 4.04 1.58 0.27
C LEU A 269 4.75 2.16 -0.98
N PRO A 270 5.93 2.80 -0.82
CA PRO A 270 6.66 3.39 -1.93
C PRO A 270 7.41 2.32 -2.75
N LEU A 271 6.67 1.38 -3.34
CA LEU A 271 7.21 0.20 -4.00
C LEU A 271 8.19 0.57 -5.11
N CYS A 272 7.92 1.61 -5.90
CA CYS A 272 8.84 2.10 -6.93
C CYS A 272 10.22 2.45 -6.34
N MET A 273 10.26 3.24 -5.26
CA MET A 273 11.54 3.60 -4.65
C MET A 273 12.25 2.40 -4.03
N MET A 274 11.50 1.44 -3.48
CA MET A 274 12.09 0.21 -2.93
C MET A 274 12.71 -0.63 -4.07
N CYS A 275 12.02 -0.76 -5.20
CA CYS A 275 12.55 -1.41 -6.40
C CYS A 275 13.79 -0.69 -6.94
N ASP A 276 13.74 0.63 -7.08
CA ASP A 276 14.86 1.45 -7.55
C ASP A 276 16.09 1.32 -6.63
N THR A 277 15.86 1.27 -5.32
CA THR A 277 16.92 1.08 -4.32
C THR A 277 17.55 -0.31 -4.47
N ILE A 278 16.72 -1.35 -4.59
CA ILE A 278 17.20 -2.73 -4.81
C ILE A 278 17.99 -2.81 -6.12
N GLU A 279 17.42 -2.31 -7.21
CA GLU A 279 18.07 -2.30 -8.52
C GLU A 279 19.42 -1.61 -8.49
N THR A 280 19.48 -0.37 -7.99
CA THR A 280 20.72 0.41 -7.95
C THR A 280 21.80 -0.32 -7.18
N GLN A 281 21.45 -0.90 -6.02
CA GLN A 281 22.41 -1.61 -5.18
C GLN A 281 22.90 -2.90 -5.81
N LEU A 282 21.99 -3.69 -6.38
CA LEU A 282 22.34 -4.97 -7.01
C LEU A 282 23.14 -4.74 -8.29
N ALA A 283 22.78 -3.74 -9.09
CA ALA A 283 23.51 -3.35 -10.29
C ALA A 283 24.95 -2.91 -9.95
N GLN A 284 25.13 -2.12 -8.88
CA GLN A 284 26.46 -1.72 -8.42
C GLN A 284 27.29 -2.92 -7.95
N LEU A 285 26.69 -3.85 -7.21
CA LEU A 285 27.39 -5.06 -6.74
C LEU A 285 27.78 -6.01 -7.87
N SER A 286 27.02 -6.05 -8.96
CA SER A 286 27.29 -6.90 -10.12
C SER A 286 28.03 -6.17 -11.26
N GLU A 287 28.47 -4.93 -11.06
CA GLU A 287 29.18 -4.12 -12.07
C GLU A 287 28.33 -3.88 -13.34
N GLN A 288 27.03 -3.66 -13.16
CA GLN A 288 26.07 -3.42 -14.25
C GLN A 288 25.49 -2.01 -14.20
N VAL A 289 25.08 -1.51 -15.37
CA VAL A 289 24.35 -0.25 -15.51
C VAL A 289 23.10 -0.53 -16.35
N PHE A 290 21.95 -0.12 -15.84
CA PHE A 290 20.67 -0.18 -16.55
C PHE A 290 20.24 1.23 -16.96
N GLU A 291 19.49 1.34 -18.06
CA GLU A 291 18.88 2.62 -18.45
C GLU A 291 17.93 3.10 -17.34
N LYS A 292 17.64 4.39 -17.25
CA LYS A 292 16.66 4.87 -16.26
C LYS A 292 15.26 4.44 -16.67
N ASP A 293 14.47 3.98 -15.70
CA ASP A 293 13.04 3.75 -15.92
C ASP A 293 12.34 5.08 -16.29
N ASN A 294 11.83 5.17 -17.52
CA ASN A 294 11.14 6.35 -18.04
C ASN A 294 9.68 6.44 -17.59
N THR A 295 9.12 5.39 -16.98
CA THR A 295 7.75 5.39 -16.41
C THR A 295 7.67 6.13 -15.05
N ARG A 296 8.77 6.75 -14.62
CA ARG A 296 8.88 7.60 -13.43
C ARG A 296 7.75 8.63 -13.32
N LYS A 297 6.81 8.37 -12.41
CA LYS A 297 6.28 9.46 -11.59
C LYS A 297 7.32 9.73 -10.51
N VAL A 298 8.03 10.85 -10.62
CA VAL A 298 8.92 11.34 -9.57
C VAL A 298 8.06 11.51 -8.31
N LEU A 299 8.15 10.56 -7.38
CA LEU A 299 7.55 10.73 -6.08
C LEU A 299 8.21 11.97 -5.43
N PRO A 300 7.43 12.83 -4.75
CA PRO A 300 7.95 14.05 -4.16
C PRO A 300 9.17 13.74 -3.29
N LYS A 301 10.16 14.65 -3.27
CA LYS A 301 11.49 14.57 -2.61
C LYS A 301 11.48 14.22 -1.09
N HIS A 302 10.34 13.84 -0.53
CA HIS A 302 10.04 13.79 0.89
C HIS A 302 9.65 12.38 1.39
N VAL A 303 9.76 11.35 0.55
CA VAL A 303 9.69 9.95 0.99
C VAL A 303 11.12 9.43 1.03
N ILE A 304 11.61 9.09 2.22
CA ILE A 304 12.93 8.47 2.42
C ILE A 304 12.69 7.28 3.36
N LEU A 305 13.26 6.12 3.00
CA LEU A 305 13.23 4.88 3.78
C LEU A 305 13.86 5.06 5.18
#